data_AF-A0A8A2UDJ3-F1
#
_entry.id   AF-A0A8A2UDJ3-F1
#
_cell.length_a   1.000
_cell.length_b   1.000
_cell.length_c   1.000
_cell.angle_alpha   90.00
_cell.angle_beta   90.00
_cell.angle_gamma   90.00
#
_symmetry.space_group_name_H-M   'P 1'
#
loop_
_entity.id
_entity.type
_entity.pdbx_description
1 polymer ?
#
loop_
_entity_poly.entity_id
_entity_poly.type
_entity_poly.pdbx_seq_one_letter_code
_entity_poly.pdbx_strand_id
1 'polypeptide(L)'
;MNRRQYLVRAGSTAGGLATAAGCLDDGESPETDEGDAGSRTGERALDRAAGRLNATAQSLDEVEGLENPGEVEFDPEEPQTDLSAARDHLETAESELSEDRQGDVETLRSYANALEGLVAVTVAVTDEGLTDDIDTVTAALETEDDIEGASETVGDRHAELAEAHGRWDDADTTIRGLDGDRLDELANVDLADLEEGAATLGDVVTSFEALAGAYDATLGDVVTSFEALAGAYDATLGEEGYGALDRGRAHMEDRAYEEARTAFETAESTFSSAREDLESGRETAPEGVTGYVETADCQTRHLRQAAGEFGEGAAVAADDPLAAKRHRDDGEAALDAVGDCTE
;
A
#
# COMPACT_ATOMS: atom_id res chain seq x y z
N MET A 1 8.36 -24.85 11.22
CA MET A 1 8.90 -25.95 10.38
C MET A 1 7.84 -26.38 9.36
N ASN A 2 8.22 -26.39 8.08
CA ASN A 2 7.49 -26.91 6.90
C ASN A 2 6.25 -26.14 6.41
N ARG A 3 6.47 -25.20 5.47
CA ARG A 3 5.63 -25.02 4.27
C ARG A 3 6.50 -24.59 3.07
N ARG A 4 7.21 -25.56 2.47
CA ARG A 4 7.61 -25.52 1.06
C ARG A 4 6.57 -26.31 0.27
N GLN A 5 6.02 -25.72 -0.79
CA GLN A 5 5.70 -26.35 -2.08
C GLN A 5 4.68 -25.47 -2.82
N TYR A 6 5.13 -24.81 -3.89
CA TYR A 6 4.47 -24.29 -5.10
C TYR A 6 5.40 -23.14 -5.51
N LEU A 7 6.37 -23.29 -6.41
CA LEU A 7 6.18 -23.37 -7.85
C LEU A 7 7.38 -24.07 -8.50
N VAL A 8 7.08 -25.09 -9.30
CA VAL A 8 7.99 -25.66 -10.30
C VAL A 8 7.25 -25.52 -11.62
N ARG A 9 7.60 -24.54 -12.47
CA ARG A 9 7.60 -24.71 -13.93
C ARG A 9 8.25 -23.55 -14.71
N ALA A 10 9.44 -23.86 -15.23
CA ALA A 10 9.95 -23.56 -16.58
C ALA A 10 10.16 -22.10 -17.04
N GLY A 11 11.43 -21.69 -17.07
CA GLY A 11 11.92 -20.52 -17.80
C GLY A 11 13.45 -20.48 -17.92
N SER A 12 14.09 -21.62 -18.12
CA SER A 12 15.54 -21.67 -18.36
C SER A 12 15.86 -21.26 -19.81
N THR A 13 16.39 -20.06 -20.01
CA THR A 13 17.18 -19.71 -21.19
C THR A 13 18.50 -19.09 -20.77
N ALA A 14 19.46 -19.96 -20.53
CA ALA A 14 20.87 -19.62 -20.66
C ALA A 14 21.18 -19.33 -22.14
N GLY A 15 21.66 -18.11 -22.41
CA GLY A 15 22.35 -17.70 -23.64
C GLY A 15 22.79 -16.26 -23.43
N GLY A 16 24.05 -15.88 -23.32
CA GLY A 16 25.25 -16.45 -23.91
C GLY A 16 25.76 -15.52 -24.98
N LEU A 17 26.36 -14.38 -24.62
CA LEU A 17 27.26 -13.62 -25.50
C LEU A 17 28.45 -13.06 -24.73
N ALA A 18 29.54 -13.83 -24.79
CA ALA A 18 30.89 -13.29 -24.65
C ALA A 18 31.34 -12.67 -25.98
N THR A 19 32.17 -11.64 -25.86
CA THR A 19 33.13 -11.08 -26.84
C THR A 19 32.69 -9.93 -27.75
N ALA A 20 33.13 -8.72 -27.40
CA ALA A 20 33.61 -7.73 -28.36
C ALA A 20 34.77 -6.89 -27.77
N ALA A 21 35.94 -7.51 -27.59
CA ALA A 21 37.20 -6.80 -27.54
C ALA A 21 37.69 -6.58 -28.98
N GLY A 22 37.45 -5.39 -29.53
CA GLY A 22 37.86 -4.99 -30.88
C GLY A 22 39.13 -4.15 -30.87
N CYS A 23 40.19 -4.70 -31.48
CA CYS A 23 41.54 -4.16 -31.55
C CYS A 23 41.67 -2.80 -32.28
N LEU A 24 42.52 -1.93 -31.74
CA LEU A 24 43.17 -0.84 -32.45
C LEU A 24 44.09 -1.42 -33.54
N ASP A 25 43.77 -1.15 -34.81
CA ASP A 25 44.64 -1.42 -35.96
C ASP A 25 45.38 -0.13 -36.36
N ASP A 26 46.71 -0.23 -36.40
CA ASP A 26 47.67 0.85 -36.64
C ASP A 26 47.98 0.86 -38.15
N GLY A 27 47.46 1.86 -38.89
CA GLY A 27 47.51 1.88 -40.35
C GLY A 27 47.65 3.29 -40.95
N GLU A 28 48.91 3.63 -41.21
CA GLU A 28 49.51 4.71 -42.03
C GLU A 28 48.59 5.61 -42.91
N SER A 29 48.72 6.93 -42.69
CA SER A 29 48.01 8.02 -43.38
C SER A 29 48.24 8.13 -44.88
N PRO A 30 47.23 8.63 -45.62
CA PRO A 30 47.45 9.60 -46.69
C PRO A 30 46.76 10.94 -46.39
N GLU A 31 47.55 12.00 -46.48
CA GLU A 31 47.14 13.40 -46.66
C GLU A 31 46.29 13.47 -47.97
N THR A 32 45.19 14.20 -48.17
CA THR A 32 44.77 15.54 -47.76
C THR A 32 43.35 15.70 -48.33
N ASP A 33 42.41 16.27 -47.57
CA ASP A 33 41.46 17.26 -48.11
C ASP A 33 40.98 18.11 -46.93
N GLU A 34 41.37 19.38 -46.89
CA GLU A 34 40.89 20.37 -45.92
C GLU A 34 39.46 20.80 -46.31
N GLY A 35 38.53 19.84 -46.26
CA GLY A 35 37.13 20.14 -46.05
C GLY A 35 36.96 20.62 -44.61
N ASP A 36 36.05 21.56 -44.39
CA ASP A 36 35.59 22.00 -43.08
C ASP A 36 35.29 20.78 -42.19
N ALA A 37 36.28 20.35 -41.42
CA ALA A 37 36.17 19.22 -40.50
C ALA A 37 35.41 19.74 -39.29
N GLY A 38 34.09 19.87 -39.46
CA GLY A 38 33.17 20.26 -38.40
C GLY A 38 33.50 19.53 -37.11
N SER A 39 33.37 20.23 -36.00
CA SER A 39 33.57 19.73 -34.64
C SER A 39 32.92 18.35 -34.48
N ARG A 40 33.70 17.25 -34.50
CA ARG A 40 33.20 15.88 -34.21
C ARG A 40 32.83 15.70 -32.73
N THR A 41 32.79 16.80 -31.98
CA THR A 41 32.45 16.83 -30.55
C THR A 41 31.00 16.40 -30.35
N GLY A 42 30.07 16.89 -31.19
CA GLY A 42 28.66 16.50 -31.12
C GLY A 42 28.43 15.01 -31.38
N GLU A 43 29.03 14.46 -32.45
CA GLU A 43 28.96 13.02 -32.75
C GLU A 43 29.49 12.17 -31.60
N ARG A 44 30.68 12.50 -31.08
CA ARG A 44 31.29 11.77 -29.95
C ARG A 44 30.48 11.89 -28.66
N ALA A 45 29.80 13.02 -28.46
CA ALA A 45 28.93 13.19 -27.30
C ALA A 45 27.69 12.29 -27.43
N LEU A 46 27.08 12.21 -28.61
CA LEU A 46 25.97 11.30 -28.89
C LEU A 46 26.36 9.83 -28.65
N ASP A 47 27.51 9.39 -29.18
CA ASP A 47 28.00 8.00 -28.98
C ASP A 47 28.24 7.68 -27.50
N ARG A 48 28.78 8.65 -26.74
CA ARG A 48 29.00 8.47 -25.29
C ARG A 48 27.69 8.43 -24.52
N ALA A 49 26.69 9.23 -24.91
CA ALA A 49 25.38 9.16 -24.31
C ALA A 49 24.77 7.77 -24.52
N ALA A 50 24.75 7.27 -25.76
CA ALA A 50 24.25 5.92 -26.06
C ALA A 50 25.00 4.84 -25.25
N GLY A 51 26.33 4.92 -25.17
CA GLY A 51 27.14 3.98 -24.38
C GLY A 51 26.81 4.00 -22.88
N ARG A 52 26.48 5.17 -22.30
CA ARG A 52 26.05 5.29 -20.90
C ARG A 52 24.65 4.74 -20.68
N LEU A 53 23.72 5.02 -21.58
CA LEU A 53 22.36 4.46 -21.51
C LEU A 53 22.38 2.93 -21.63
N ASN A 54 23.26 2.37 -22.45
CA ASN A 54 23.44 0.92 -22.52
C ASN A 54 24.03 0.33 -21.24
N ALA A 55 24.94 1.03 -20.58
CA ALA A 55 25.45 0.59 -19.29
C ALA A 55 24.33 0.55 -18.25
N THR A 56 23.46 1.57 -18.21
CA THR A 56 22.25 1.58 -17.37
C THR A 56 21.31 0.40 -17.69
N ALA A 57 21.02 0.17 -18.97
CA ALA A 57 20.17 -0.94 -19.39
C ALA A 57 20.78 -2.30 -19.03
N GLN A 58 22.10 -2.45 -19.16
CA GLN A 58 22.81 -3.64 -18.75
C GLN A 58 22.72 -3.87 -17.23
N SER A 59 22.85 -2.82 -16.41
CA SER A 59 22.66 -2.95 -14.97
C SER A 59 21.25 -3.41 -14.59
N LEU A 60 20.23 -3.05 -15.38
CA LEU A 60 18.86 -3.54 -15.20
C LEU A 60 18.69 -5.00 -15.67
N ASP A 61 19.33 -5.39 -16.78
CA ASP A 61 19.31 -6.76 -17.30
C ASP A 61 20.04 -7.75 -16.37
N GLU A 62 21.08 -7.29 -15.68
CA GLU A 62 21.83 -8.08 -14.68
C GLU A 62 21.04 -8.33 -13.38
N VAL A 63 19.86 -7.69 -13.22
CA VAL A 63 18.95 -7.94 -12.09
C VAL A 63 18.23 -9.28 -12.28
N GLU A 64 18.88 -10.34 -11.83
CA GLU A 64 18.30 -11.68 -11.77
C GLU A 64 17.53 -11.90 -10.46
N GLY A 65 16.53 -12.79 -10.47
CA GLY A 65 15.89 -13.25 -9.24
C GLY A 65 14.70 -12.42 -8.75
N LEU A 66 14.09 -11.61 -9.62
CA LEU A 66 12.88 -10.84 -9.31
C LEU A 66 11.67 -11.69 -8.87
N GLU A 67 11.75 -13.03 -8.93
CA GLU A 67 10.77 -13.90 -8.28
C GLU A 67 10.82 -13.85 -6.75
N ASN A 68 11.94 -13.41 -6.16
CA ASN A 68 12.11 -13.13 -4.73
C ASN A 68 12.90 -11.82 -4.55
N PRO A 69 12.30 -10.66 -4.83
CA PRO A 69 13.06 -9.42 -4.95
C PRO A 69 13.56 -8.86 -3.61
N GLY A 70 13.01 -9.30 -2.48
CA GLY A 70 13.60 -9.02 -1.15
C GLY A 70 14.95 -9.73 -0.90
N GLU A 71 15.37 -10.65 -1.76
CA GLU A 71 16.70 -11.27 -1.74
C GLU A 71 17.64 -10.69 -2.82
N VAL A 72 17.15 -9.75 -3.64
CA VAL A 72 17.89 -9.13 -4.74
C VAL A 72 18.53 -7.85 -4.25
N GLU A 73 19.86 -7.77 -4.36
CA GLU A 73 20.60 -6.53 -4.09
C GLU A 73 20.77 -5.75 -5.39
N PHE A 74 20.10 -4.60 -5.50
CA PHE A 74 20.28 -3.66 -6.61
C PHE A 74 20.92 -2.38 -6.10
N ASP A 75 22.07 -1.99 -6.66
CA ASP A 75 22.75 -0.73 -6.36
C ASP A 75 22.35 0.34 -7.39
N PRO A 76 21.54 1.34 -7.02
CA PRO A 76 21.10 2.36 -7.96
C PRO A 76 22.14 3.45 -8.23
N GLU A 77 23.24 3.53 -7.45
CA GLU A 77 24.20 4.64 -7.58
C GLU A 77 24.87 4.66 -8.96
N GLU A 78 25.27 3.49 -9.48
CA GLU A 78 25.94 3.36 -10.77
C GLU A 78 24.98 3.67 -11.95
N PRO A 79 23.78 3.04 -12.06
CA PRO A 79 22.78 3.39 -13.08
C PRO A 79 22.40 4.87 -13.09
N GLN A 80 22.21 5.50 -11.91
CA GLN A 80 21.88 6.93 -11.81
C GLN A 80 23.03 7.83 -12.26
N THR A 81 24.26 7.44 -11.95
CA THR A 81 25.47 8.15 -12.40
C THR A 81 25.58 8.10 -13.92
N ASP A 82 25.34 6.94 -14.53
CA ASP A 82 25.37 6.79 -15.98
C ASP A 82 24.26 7.57 -16.69
N LEU A 83 23.02 7.57 -16.15
CA LEU A 83 21.91 8.38 -16.66
C LEU A 83 22.24 9.88 -16.63
N SER A 84 22.81 10.35 -15.53
CA SER A 84 23.24 11.75 -15.39
C SER A 84 24.32 12.12 -16.41
N ALA A 85 25.34 11.28 -16.55
CA ALA A 85 26.41 11.48 -17.53
C ALA A 85 25.89 11.42 -18.99
N ALA A 86 24.91 10.55 -19.28
CA ALA A 86 24.28 10.48 -20.59
C ALA A 86 23.56 11.80 -20.92
N ARG A 87 22.84 12.39 -19.96
CA ARG A 87 22.13 13.67 -20.14
C ARG A 87 23.08 14.82 -20.42
N ASP A 88 24.20 14.91 -19.69
CA ASP A 88 25.25 15.92 -19.95
C ASP A 88 25.82 15.80 -21.38
N HIS A 89 26.00 14.55 -21.83
CA HIS A 89 26.44 14.28 -23.20
C HIS A 89 25.38 14.62 -24.25
N LEU A 90 24.10 14.39 -23.99
CA LEU A 90 23.00 14.77 -24.89
C LEU A 90 22.84 16.29 -24.99
N GLU A 91 23.04 17.04 -23.91
CA GLU A 91 23.07 18.52 -23.94
C GLU A 91 24.24 19.02 -24.82
N THR A 92 25.42 18.41 -24.67
CA THR A 92 26.56 18.73 -25.53
C THR A 92 26.24 18.43 -27.00
N ALA A 93 25.67 17.25 -27.28
CA ALA A 93 25.29 16.83 -28.62
C ALA A 93 24.27 17.79 -29.25
N GLU A 94 23.22 18.19 -28.52
CA GLU A 94 22.21 19.16 -28.97
C GLU A 94 22.84 20.48 -29.40
N SER A 95 23.82 20.98 -28.64
CA SER A 95 24.46 22.28 -28.90
C SER A 95 25.40 22.28 -30.11
N GLU A 96 26.00 21.14 -30.43
CA GLU A 96 27.05 20.99 -31.44
C GLU A 96 26.55 20.37 -32.75
N LEU A 97 25.45 19.61 -32.72
CA LEU A 97 24.88 18.94 -33.89
C LEU A 97 23.93 19.85 -34.67
N SER A 98 23.82 19.57 -35.98
CA SER A 98 22.86 20.25 -36.85
C SER A 98 21.42 19.83 -36.56
N GLU A 99 20.45 20.63 -37.05
CA GLU A 99 19.02 20.35 -36.93
C GLU A 99 18.64 18.94 -37.45
N ASP A 100 19.33 18.43 -38.47
CA ASP A 100 19.08 17.11 -39.06
C ASP A 100 19.32 15.94 -38.07
N ARG A 101 20.15 16.14 -37.04
CA ARG A 101 20.49 15.12 -36.02
C ARG A 101 19.75 15.32 -34.70
N GLN A 102 18.92 16.36 -34.58
CA GLN A 102 18.20 16.62 -33.33
C GLN A 102 17.21 15.52 -32.97
N GLY A 103 16.64 14.83 -33.96
CA GLY A 103 15.80 13.67 -33.68
C GLY A 103 16.56 12.50 -33.02
N ASP A 104 17.88 12.40 -33.21
CA ASP A 104 18.68 11.34 -32.56
C ASP A 104 18.86 11.67 -31.07
N VAL A 105 19.12 12.95 -30.78
CA VAL A 105 19.18 13.48 -29.41
C VAL A 105 17.84 13.28 -28.71
N GLU A 106 16.73 13.62 -29.36
CA GLU A 106 15.38 13.42 -28.80
C GLU A 106 15.09 11.95 -28.52
N THR A 107 15.47 11.04 -29.43
CA THR A 107 15.29 9.58 -29.25
C THR A 107 16.06 9.09 -28.01
N LEU A 108 17.33 9.46 -27.88
CA LEU A 108 18.14 9.06 -26.72
C LEU A 108 17.69 9.74 -25.41
N ARG A 109 17.10 10.94 -25.46
CA ARG A 109 16.48 11.57 -24.28
C ARG A 109 15.25 10.79 -23.81
N SER A 110 14.39 10.38 -24.74
CA SER A 110 13.24 9.53 -24.42
C SER A 110 13.70 8.19 -23.84
N TYR A 111 14.74 7.58 -24.44
CA TYR A 111 15.32 6.34 -23.92
C TYR A 111 15.88 6.52 -22.49
N ALA A 112 16.61 7.61 -22.23
CA ALA A 112 17.10 7.94 -20.89
C ALA A 112 15.98 8.09 -19.85
N ASN A 113 14.86 8.70 -20.24
CA ASN A 113 13.71 8.85 -19.34
C ASN A 113 13.01 7.52 -19.06
N ALA A 114 12.90 6.63 -20.06
CA ALA A 114 12.39 5.29 -19.86
C ALA A 114 13.26 4.50 -18.87
N LEU A 115 14.59 4.51 -19.07
CA LEU A 115 15.53 3.84 -18.18
C LEU A 115 15.52 4.41 -16.75
N GLU A 116 15.39 5.72 -16.58
CA GLU A 116 15.23 6.34 -15.26
C GLU A 116 13.98 5.83 -14.53
N GLY A 117 12.86 5.72 -15.24
CA GLY A 117 11.63 5.13 -14.69
C GLY A 117 11.84 3.68 -14.27
N LEU A 118 12.45 2.85 -15.13
CA LEU A 118 12.73 1.45 -14.82
C LEU A 118 13.70 1.27 -13.64
N VAL A 119 14.74 2.11 -13.52
CA VAL A 119 15.64 2.11 -12.36
C VAL A 119 14.87 2.44 -11.08
N ALA A 120 14.02 3.47 -11.11
CA ALA A 120 13.23 3.85 -9.93
C ALA A 120 12.26 2.73 -9.50
N VAL A 121 11.63 2.04 -10.45
CA VAL A 121 10.76 0.89 -10.16
C VAL A 121 11.56 -0.25 -9.56
N THR A 122 12.74 -0.55 -10.13
CA THR A 122 13.62 -1.61 -9.63
C THR A 122 14.00 -1.35 -8.17
N VAL A 123 14.41 -0.12 -7.83
CA VAL A 123 14.71 0.27 -6.44
C VAL A 123 13.54 0.00 -5.50
N ALA A 124 12.32 0.37 -5.89
CA ALA A 124 11.15 0.19 -5.05
C ALA A 124 10.81 -1.29 -4.81
N VAL A 125 10.99 -2.15 -5.83
CA VAL A 125 10.66 -3.59 -5.69
C VAL A 125 11.77 -4.39 -5.02
N THR A 126 13.02 -3.95 -5.08
CA THR A 126 14.17 -4.57 -4.41
C THR A 126 14.53 -3.89 -3.08
N ASP A 127 13.63 -3.09 -2.52
CA ASP A 127 13.85 -2.40 -1.25
C ASP A 127 14.06 -3.42 -0.11
N GLU A 128 15.20 -3.33 0.58
CA GLU A 128 15.55 -4.27 1.66
C GLU A 128 14.60 -4.16 2.86
N GLY A 129 13.96 -3.01 3.05
CA GLY A 129 12.96 -2.77 4.09
C GLY A 129 11.65 -3.53 3.85
N LEU A 130 11.37 -4.00 2.62
CA LEU A 130 10.13 -4.71 2.30
C LEU A 130 9.94 -5.97 3.16
N THR A 131 11.02 -6.71 3.43
CA THR A 131 10.95 -7.92 4.27
C THR A 131 10.69 -7.55 5.72
N ASP A 132 11.35 -6.50 6.22
CA ASP A 132 11.17 -6.00 7.59
C ASP A 132 9.74 -5.46 7.81
N ASP A 133 9.16 -4.81 6.81
CA ASP A 133 7.77 -4.34 6.81
C ASP A 133 6.80 -5.53 6.91
N ILE A 134 7.01 -6.57 6.09
CA ILE A 134 6.20 -7.80 6.13
C ILE A 134 6.29 -8.48 7.50
N ASP A 135 7.49 -8.58 8.08
CA ASP A 135 7.71 -9.18 9.39
C ASP A 135 7.03 -8.35 10.51
N THR A 136 7.10 -7.01 10.42
CA THR A 136 6.44 -6.08 11.34
C THR A 136 4.92 -6.26 11.30
N VAL A 137 4.35 -6.25 10.09
CA VAL A 137 2.91 -6.42 9.88
C VAL A 137 2.44 -7.80 10.33
N THR A 138 3.19 -8.85 9.99
CA THR A 138 2.87 -10.22 10.40
C THR A 138 2.90 -10.36 11.92
N ALA A 139 3.91 -9.79 12.58
CA ALA A 139 3.99 -9.81 14.04
C ALA A 139 2.80 -9.09 14.68
N ALA A 140 2.46 -7.89 14.20
CA ALA A 140 1.32 -7.12 14.71
C ALA A 140 0.00 -7.88 14.56
N LEU A 141 -0.23 -8.52 13.41
CA LEU A 141 -1.40 -9.36 13.16
C LEU A 141 -1.43 -10.62 14.05
N GLU A 142 -0.28 -11.26 14.30
CA GLU A 142 -0.21 -12.47 15.14
C GLU A 142 -0.39 -12.17 16.63
N THR A 143 0.11 -11.03 17.11
CA THR A 143 0.04 -10.66 18.53
C THR A 143 -1.13 -9.74 18.86
N GLU A 144 -1.84 -9.25 17.85
CA GLU A 144 -2.89 -8.23 17.97
C GLU A 144 -2.39 -6.98 18.72
N ASP A 145 -1.12 -6.62 18.51
CA ASP A 145 -0.43 -5.49 19.15
C ASP A 145 0.09 -4.55 18.06
N ASP A 146 0.07 -3.24 18.32
CA ASP A 146 0.53 -2.20 17.38
C ASP A 146 -0.10 -2.27 15.96
N ILE A 147 -1.39 -2.61 15.87
CA ILE A 147 -2.14 -2.67 14.59
C ILE A 147 -2.14 -1.31 13.87
N GLU A 148 -2.17 -0.20 14.61
CA GLU A 148 -2.10 1.16 14.04
C GLU A 148 -0.75 1.40 13.35
N GLY A 149 0.37 1.03 13.99
CA GLY A 149 1.70 1.09 13.39
C GLY A 149 1.83 0.19 12.17
N ALA A 150 1.31 -1.04 12.23
CA ALA A 150 1.29 -1.93 11.07
C ALA A 150 0.46 -1.37 9.91
N SER A 151 -0.67 -0.71 10.19
CA SER A 151 -1.50 -0.05 9.17
C SER A 151 -0.77 1.12 8.52
N GLU A 152 -0.03 1.92 9.29
CA GLU A 152 0.81 3.00 8.76
C GLU A 152 1.91 2.43 7.85
N THR A 153 2.62 1.39 8.29
CA THR A 153 3.65 0.71 7.47
C THR A 153 3.10 0.19 6.14
N VAL A 154 1.94 -0.48 6.15
CA VAL A 154 1.33 -0.97 4.91
C VAL A 154 0.84 0.16 4.02
N GLY A 155 0.24 1.20 4.60
CA GLY A 155 -0.21 2.38 3.87
C GLY A 155 0.94 3.10 3.16
N ASP A 156 2.06 3.32 3.87
CA ASP A 156 3.27 3.92 3.31
C ASP A 156 3.83 3.05 2.18
N ARG A 157 3.93 1.73 2.38
CA ARG A 157 4.44 0.81 1.36
C ARG A 157 3.53 0.74 0.14
N HIS A 158 2.22 0.74 0.33
CA HIS A 158 1.25 0.78 -0.76
C HIS A 158 1.39 2.08 -1.56
N ALA A 159 1.57 3.22 -0.90
CA ALA A 159 1.77 4.50 -1.57
C ALA A 159 3.06 4.51 -2.41
N GLU A 160 4.16 3.95 -1.89
CA GLU A 160 5.42 3.82 -2.62
C GLU A 160 5.30 2.92 -3.84
N LEU A 161 4.66 1.74 -3.71
CA LEU A 161 4.44 0.81 -4.81
C LEU A 161 3.52 1.38 -5.88
N ALA A 162 2.48 2.12 -5.50
CA ALA A 162 1.62 2.83 -6.44
C ALA A 162 2.38 3.93 -7.20
N GLU A 163 3.29 4.64 -6.53
CA GLU A 163 4.17 5.61 -7.20
C GLU A 163 5.14 4.93 -8.17
N ALA A 164 5.74 3.79 -7.77
CA ALA A 164 6.57 2.97 -8.64
C ALA A 164 5.78 2.49 -9.87
N HIS A 165 4.57 1.98 -9.68
CA HIS A 165 3.70 1.56 -10.78
C HIS A 165 3.39 2.72 -11.74
N GLY A 166 3.12 3.92 -11.24
CA GLY A 166 2.97 5.12 -12.07
C GLY A 166 4.23 5.45 -12.89
N ARG A 167 5.43 5.31 -12.31
CA ARG A 167 6.71 5.48 -13.04
C ARG A 167 6.90 4.40 -14.10
N TRP A 168 6.49 3.17 -13.82
CA TRP A 168 6.51 2.08 -14.78
C TRP A 168 5.59 2.38 -15.97
N ASP A 169 4.34 2.82 -15.74
CA ASP A 169 3.37 3.19 -16.78
C ASP A 169 3.93 4.29 -17.71
N ASP A 170 4.58 5.30 -17.13
CA ASP A 170 5.22 6.39 -17.87
C ASP A 170 6.41 5.89 -18.70
N ALA A 171 7.23 5.00 -18.14
CA ALA A 171 8.37 4.39 -18.83
C ALA A 171 7.91 3.49 -19.99
N ASP A 172 6.95 2.61 -19.74
CA ASP A 172 6.36 1.69 -20.71
C ASP A 172 5.66 2.44 -21.87
N THR A 173 4.94 3.52 -21.54
CA THR A 173 4.39 4.43 -22.57
C THR A 173 5.49 5.08 -23.41
N THR A 174 6.60 5.48 -22.78
CA THR A 174 7.75 6.07 -23.47
C THR A 174 8.42 5.05 -24.39
N ILE A 175 8.64 3.83 -23.92
CA ILE A 175 9.25 2.73 -24.68
C ILE A 175 8.44 2.44 -25.95
N ARG A 176 7.12 2.25 -25.83
CA ARG A 176 6.24 2.00 -26.98
C ARG A 176 6.20 3.15 -28.00
N GLY A 177 6.60 4.35 -27.58
CA GLY A 177 6.72 5.53 -28.43
C GLY A 177 8.05 5.66 -29.17
N LEU A 178 9.06 4.86 -28.83
CA LEU A 178 10.39 4.91 -29.45
C LEU A 178 10.36 4.36 -30.88
N ASP A 179 11.19 4.94 -31.74
CA ASP A 179 11.46 4.40 -33.07
C ASP A 179 12.53 3.31 -32.94
N GLY A 180 12.11 2.04 -32.98
CA GLY A 180 12.99 0.90 -32.75
C GLY A 180 14.13 0.78 -33.76
N ASP A 181 13.88 1.06 -35.04
CA ASP A 181 14.93 1.02 -36.08
C ASP A 181 16.00 2.07 -35.79
N ARG A 182 15.58 3.25 -35.35
CA ARG A 182 16.49 4.35 -34.99
C ARG A 182 17.24 4.07 -33.69
N LEU A 183 16.58 3.47 -32.70
CA LEU A 183 17.20 3.12 -31.43
C LEU A 183 18.28 2.05 -31.61
N ASP A 184 18.02 1.04 -32.43
CA ASP A 184 19.02 0.02 -32.81
C ASP A 184 20.22 0.66 -33.52
N GLU A 185 20.00 1.60 -34.45
CA GLU A 185 21.10 2.29 -35.13
C GLU A 185 21.96 3.14 -34.17
N LEU A 186 21.34 3.80 -33.19
CA LEU A 186 22.04 4.73 -32.29
C LEU A 186 22.69 4.04 -31.10
N ALA A 187 22.04 3.03 -30.53
CA ALA A 187 22.42 2.42 -29.28
C ALA A 187 22.59 0.90 -29.37
N ASN A 188 22.30 0.26 -30.50
CA ASN A 188 22.33 -1.21 -30.63
C ASN A 188 21.46 -1.87 -29.55
N VAL A 189 20.26 -1.31 -29.35
CA VAL A 189 19.25 -1.79 -28.40
C VAL A 189 18.08 -2.34 -29.22
N ASP A 190 17.75 -3.60 -29.01
CA ASP A 190 16.52 -4.18 -29.56
C ASP A 190 15.32 -3.68 -28.74
N LEU A 191 14.43 -2.95 -29.39
CA LEU A 191 13.22 -2.43 -28.74
C LEU A 191 12.33 -3.56 -28.20
N ALA A 192 12.32 -4.73 -28.84
CA ALA A 192 11.54 -5.87 -28.37
C ALA A 192 12.05 -6.41 -27.03
N ASP A 193 13.36 -6.50 -26.87
CA ASP A 193 13.99 -6.94 -25.61
C ASP A 193 13.70 -5.92 -24.48
N LEU A 194 13.74 -4.62 -24.79
CA LEU A 194 13.40 -3.55 -23.85
C LEU A 194 11.91 -3.60 -23.43
N GLU A 195 11.00 -3.84 -24.38
CA GLU A 195 9.57 -4.02 -24.09
C GLU A 195 9.31 -5.27 -23.23
N GLU A 196 10.01 -6.38 -23.48
CA GLU A 196 9.90 -7.61 -22.68
C GLU A 196 10.41 -7.42 -21.24
N GLY A 197 11.56 -6.76 -21.08
CA GLY A 197 12.12 -6.43 -19.76
C GLY A 197 11.20 -5.50 -18.97
N ALA A 198 10.69 -4.43 -19.61
CA ALA A 198 9.74 -3.52 -18.99
C ALA A 198 8.45 -4.24 -18.59
N ALA A 199 7.89 -5.11 -19.45
CA ALA A 199 6.70 -5.89 -19.13
C ALA A 199 6.91 -6.80 -17.90
N THR A 200 8.07 -7.46 -17.81
CA THR A 200 8.43 -8.31 -16.67
C THR A 200 8.46 -7.52 -15.37
N LEU A 201 9.06 -6.32 -15.38
CA LEU A 201 9.10 -5.45 -14.20
C LEU A 201 7.70 -4.93 -13.81
N GLY A 202 6.84 -4.70 -14.81
CA GLY A 202 5.43 -4.35 -14.62
C GLY A 202 4.63 -5.42 -13.88
N ASP A 203 4.82 -6.68 -14.26
CA ASP A 203 4.19 -7.82 -13.58
C ASP A 203 4.61 -7.91 -12.10
N VAL A 204 5.87 -7.60 -11.80
CA VAL A 204 6.42 -7.59 -10.43
C VAL A 204 5.79 -6.48 -9.59
N VAL A 205 5.84 -5.22 -10.05
CA VAL A 205 5.29 -4.09 -9.27
C VAL A 205 3.78 -4.22 -9.07
N THR A 206 3.05 -4.70 -10.07
CA THR A 206 1.60 -4.99 -9.97
C THR A 206 1.32 -6.04 -8.89
N SER A 207 2.17 -7.06 -8.79
CA SER A 207 2.02 -8.12 -7.80
C SER A 207 2.26 -7.61 -6.37
N PHE A 208 3.22 -6.71 -6.17
CA PHE A 208 3.47 -6.09 -4.86
C PHE A 208 2.39 -5.10 -4.46
N GLU A 209 1.92 -4.25 -5.38
CA GLU A 209 0.82 -3.31 -5.09
C GLU A 209 -0.44 -4.08 -4.66
N ALA A 210 -0.76 -5.18 -5.35
CA ALA A 210 -1.87 -6.05 -4.96
C ALA A 210 -1.69 -6.71 -3.59
N LEU A 211 -0.47 -7.09 -3.22
CA LEU A 211 -0.16 -7.64 -1.89
C LEU A 211 -0.32 -6.58 -0.79
N ALA A 212 0.25 -5.39 -0.99
CA ALA A 212 0.13 -4.28 -0.06
C ALA A 212 -1.33 -3.87 0.14
N GLY A 213 -2.11 -3.78 -0.94
CA GLY A 213 -3.55 -3.49 -0.87
C GLY A 213 -4.35 -4.58 -0.13
N ALA A 214 -3.93 -5.84 -0.21
CA ALA A 214 -4.56 -6.92 0.56
C ALA A 214 -4.26 -6.82 2.07
N TYR A 215 -3.03 -6.46 2.45
CA TYR A 215 -2.69 -6.18 3.84
C TYR A 215 -3.41 -4.94 4.37
N ASP A 216 -3.51 -3.88 3.57
CA ASP A 216 -4.18 -2.62 3.94
C ASP A 216 -5.65 -2.86 4.23
N ALA A 217 -6.33 -3.59 3.34
CA ALA A 217 -7.72 -3.99 3.55
C ALA A 217 -7.89 -4.83 4.84
N THR A 218 -6.97 -5.77 5.08
CA THR A 218 -7.02 -6.63 6.28
C THR A 218 -6.83 -5.81 7.57
N LEU A 219 -5.85 -4.90 7.60
CA LEU A 219 -5.59 -4.04 8.75
C LEU A 219 -6.69 -3.00 8.94
N GLY A 220 -7.22 -2.42 7.86
CA GLY A 220 -8.35 -1.50 7.90
C GLY A 220 -9.60 -2.16 8.49
N ASP A 221 -9.87 -3.42 8.13
CA ASP A 221 -10.94 -4.23 8.73
C ASP A 221 -10.71 -4.46 10.24
N VAL A 222 -9.46 -4.72 10.66
CA VAL A 222 -9.09 -4.87 12.08
C VAL A 222 -9.26 -3.55 12.84
N VAL A 223 -8.73 -2.43 12.32
CA VAL A 223 -8.83 -1.10 12.92
C VAL A 223 -10.29 -0.69 13.07
N THR A 224 -11.10 -0.84 12.01
CA THR A 224 -12.54 -0.54 12.03
C THR A 224 -13.25 -1.32 13.14
N SER A 225 -12.88 -2.59 13.32
CA SER A 225 -13.46 -3.46 14.36
C SER A 225 -13.06 -3.01 15.78
N PHE A 226 -11.82 -2.56 15.98
CA PHE A 226 -11.37 -2.00 17.25
C PHE A 226 -11.97 -0.62 17.54
N GLU A 227 -12.12 0.24 16.53
CA GLU A 227 -12.80 1.54 16.67
C GLU A 227 -14.27 1.35 17.05
N ALA A 228 -14.97 0.40 16.42
CA ALA A 228 -16.33 0.02 16.78
C ALA A 228 -16.41 -0.49 18.24
N LEU A 229 -15.45 -1.34 18.66
CA LEU A 229 -15.37 -1.82 20.03
C LEU A 229 -15.11 -0.67 21.03
N ALA A 230 -14.15 0.20 20.74
CA ALA A 230 -13.81 1.34 21.59
C ALA A 230 -14.97 2.36 21.68
N GLY A 231 -15.62 2.66 20.56
CA GLY A 231 -16.80 3.50 20.49
C GLY A 231 -17.97 2.92 21.29
N ALA A 232 -18.20 1.61 21.19
CA ALA A 232 -19.20 0.93 21.99
C ALA A 232 -18.88 0.99 23.49
N TYR A 233 -17.61 0.82 23.89
CA TYR A 233 -17.21 0.97 25.29
C TYR A 233 -17.41 2.40 25.82
N ASP A 234 -17.01 3.42 25.06
CA ASP A 234 -17.17 4.83 25.43
C ASP A 234 -18.66 5.21 25.55
N ALA A 235 -19.47 4.84 24.56
CA ALA A 235 -20.92 5.04 24.58
C ALA A 235 -21.57 4.33 25.78
N THR A 236 -21.10 3.12 26.10
CA THR A 236 -21.65 2.32 27.20
C THR A 236 -21.29 2.94 28.55
N LEU A 237 -20.01 3.24 28.78
CA LEU A 237 -19.46 3.73 30.06
C LEU A 237 -19.62 5.24 30.28
N GLY A 238 -19.93 6.01 29.24
CA GLY A 238 -20.01 7.46 29.26
C GLY A 238 -21.26 8.04 29.95
N GLU A 239 -21.38 9.37 29.91
CA GLU A 239 -22.47 10.12 30.57
C GLU A 239 -23.86 9.79 29.97
N GLU A 240 -23.91 9.38 28.70
CA GLU A 240 -25.15 9.11 27.95
C GLU A 240 -25.58 7.64 28.00
N GLY A 241 -24.71 6.72 28.44
CA GLY A 241 -25.01 5.31 28.70
C GLY A 241 -25.28 5.06 30.20
N TYR A 242 -24.28 4.55 30.92
CA TYR A 242 -24.37 4.35 32.38
C TYR A 242 -24.69 5.64 33.16
N GLY A 243 -24.18 6.80 32.73
CA GLY A 243 -24.52 8.07 33.36
C GLY A 243 -26.00 8.45 33.22
N ALA A 244 -26.66 8.04 32.13
CA ALA A 244 -28.08 8.26 31.93
C ALA A 244 -28.93 7.24 32.73
N LEU A 245 -28.49 5.97 32.80
CA LEU A 245 -29.09 4.96 33.70
C LEU A 245 -29.10 5.42 35.17
N ASP A 246 -27.98 5.93 35.67
CA ASP A 246 -27.86 6.37 37.06
C ASP A 246 -28.69 7.63 37.34
N ARG A 247 -28.74 8.57 36.39
CA ARG A 247 -29.66 9.73 36.47
C ARG A 247 -31.12 9.29 36.51
N GLY A 248 -31.51 8.34 35.66
CA GLY A 248 -32.85 7.77 35.65
C GLY A 248 -33.24 7.15 36.99
N ARG A 249 -32.34 6.39 37.61
CA ARG A 249 -32.53 5.82 38.96
C ARG A 249 -32.70 6.89 40.02
N ALA A 250 -31.85 7.93 40.02
CA ALA A 250 -31.97 9.03 40.98
C ALA A 250 -33.33 9.75 40.86
N HIS A 251 -33.78 10.00 39.62
CA HIS A 251 -35.11 10.58 39.38
C HIS A 251 -36.26 9.67 39.82
N MET A 252 -36.13 8.35 39.68
CA MET A 252 -37.10 7.38 40.22
C MET A 252 -37.20 7.45 41.74
N GLU A 253 -36.09 7.61 42.45
CA GLU A 253 -36.07 7.77 43.91
C GLU A 253 -36.78 9.05 44.37
N ASP A 254 -36.61 10.13 43.60
CA ASP A 254 -37.27 11.43 43.81
C ASP A 254 -38.72 11.47 43.32
N ARG A 255 -39.22 10.39 42.69
CA ARG A 255 -40.54 10.29 42.04
C ARG A 255 -40.74 11.29 40.89
N ALA A 256 -39.65 11.73 40.29
CA ALA A 256 -39.60 12.55 39.08
C ALA A 256 -39.69 11.64 37.84
N TYR A 257 -40.87 11.04 37.62
CA TYR A 257 -41.03 9.92 36.68
C TYR A 257 -40.83 10.29 35.20
N GLU A 258 -41.16 11.50 34.80
CA GLU A 258 -40.96 11.97 33.42
C GLU A 258 -39.47 12.21 33.12
N GLU A 259 -38.76 12.80 34.08
CA GLU A 259 -37.31 12.99 34.02
C GLU A 259 -36.57 11.65 34.05
N ALA A 260 -37.02 10.71 34.90
CA ALA A 260 -36.50 9.35 34.93
C ALA A 260 -36.66 8.64 33.58
N ARG A 261 -37.87 8.69 33.01
CA ARG A 261 -38.18 8.12 31.71
C ARG A 261 -37.27 8.69 30.62
N THR A 262 -37.12 10.00 30.56
CA THR A 262 -36.26 10.66 29.55
C THR A 262 -34.81 10.20 29.67
N ALA A 263 -34.30 10.05 30.89
CA ALA A 263 -32.93 9.57 31.12
C ALA A 263 -32.76 8.09 30.70
N PHE A 264 -33.77 7.24 30.96
CA PHE A 264 -33.74 5.85 30.50
C PHE A 264 -33.88 5.71 28.98
N GLU A 265 -34.73 6.50 28.33
CA GLU A 265 -34.83 6.57 26.86
C GLU A 265 -33.50 7.03 26.23
N THR A 266 -32.79 7.95 26.90
CA THR A 266 -31.43 8.37 26.49
C THR A 266 -30.46 7.20 26.55
N ALA A 267 -30.41 6.49 27.68
CA ALA A 267 -29.55 5.31 27.84
C ALA A 267 -29.87 4.21 26.81
N GLU A 268 -31.15 3.92 26.59
CA GLU A 268 -31.60 2.93 25.61
C GLU A 268 -31.14 3.28 24.19
N SER A 269 -31.30 4.54 23.79
CA SER A 269 -30.83 5.02 22.48
C SER A 269 -29.32 4.88 22.35
N THR A 270 -28.54 5.25 23.37
CA THR A 270 -27.08 5.14 23.37
C THR A 270 -26.62 3.69 23.22
N PHE A 271 -27.21 2.76 23.97
CA PHE A 271 -26.89 1.33 23.82
C PHE A 271 -27.35 0.77 22.48
N SER A 272 -28.44 1.28 21.89
CA SER A 272 -28.86 0.89 20.54
C SER A 272 -27.82 1.28 19.50
N SER A 273 -27.32 2.52 19.53
CA SER A 273 -26.28 2.99 18.60
C SER A 273 -24.99 2.19 18.77
N ALA A 274 -24.53 2.00 20.02
CA ALA A 274 -23.33 1.19 20.30
C ALA A 274 -23.45 -0.25 19.75
N ARG A 275 -24.66 -0.83 19.74
CA ARG A 275 -24.91 -2.14 19.14
C ARG A 275 -24.83 -2.11 17.62
N GLU A 276 -25.38 -1.09 16.97
CA GLU A 276 -25.31 -0.93 15.51
C GLU A 276 -23.85 -0.80 15.05
N ASP A 277 -23.03 -0.06 15.79
CA ASP A 277 -21.59 0.07 15.53
C ASP A 277 -20.87 -1.29 15.66
N LEU A 278 -21.20 -2.07 16.71
CA LEU A 278 -20.66 -3.42 16.89
C LEU A 278 -21.12 -4.40 15.81
N GLU A 279 -22.37 -4.32 15.35
CA GLU A 279 -22.87 -5.15 14.25
C GLU A 279 -22.12 -4.85 12.95
N SER A 280 -21.88 -3.58 12.64
CA SER A 280 -21.08 -3.17 11.48
C SER A 280 -19.62 -3.64 11.60
N GLY A 281 -19.01 -3.48 12.77
CA GLY A 281 -17.63 -3.94 13.02
C GLY A 281 -17.49 -5.46 12.97
N ARG A 282 -18.53 -6.21 13.33
CA ARG A 282 -18.52 -7.69 13.29
C ARG A 282 -18.45 -8.26 11.89
N GLU A 283 -19.05 -7.62 10.90
CA GLU A 283 -19.06 -8.10 9.51
C GLU A 283 -17.65 -8.12 8.90
N THR A 284 -16.77 -7.27 9.42
CA THR A 284 -15.37 -7.12 9.00
C THR A 284 -14.38 -7.61 10.06
N ALA A 285 -14.86 -8.16 11.18
CA ALA A 285 -13.98 -8.52 12.29
C ALA A 285 -13.09 -9.71 11.96
N PRO A 286 -11.77 -9.62 12.19
CA PRO A 286 -10.88 -10.77 12.12
C PRO A 286 -11.22 -11.81 13.21
N GLU A 287 -10.82 -13.07 12.99
CA GLU A 287 -11.17 -14.19 13.88
C GLU A 287 -10.75 -13.96 15.35
N GLY A 288 -9.62 -13.29 15.60
CA GLY A 288 -9.12 -12.98 16.94
C GLY A 288 -9.93 -11.93 17.71
N VAL A 289 -10.54 -10.96 17.00
CA VAL A 289 -11.33 -9.86 17.59
C VAL A 289 -12.81 -10.23 17.73
N THR A 290 -13.27 -11.21 16.95
CA THR A 290 -14.69 -11.63 16.90
C THR A 290 -15.26 -11.96 18.28
N GLY A 291 -14.51 -12.65 19.15
CA GLY A 291 -14.99 -13.00 20.51
C GLY A 291 -15.23 -11.80 21.42
N TYR A 292 -14.43 -10.73 21.28
CA TYR A 292 -14.61 -9.50 22.05
C TYR A 292 -15.82 -8.71 21.56
N VAL A 293 -16.02 -8.62 20.23
CA VAL A 293 -17.19 -7.97 19.63
C VAL A 293 -18.48 -8.71 19.99
N GLU A 294 -18.46 -10.05 20.02
CA GLU A 294 -19.59 -10.88 20.46
C GLU A 294 -19.96 -10.66 21.93
N THR A 295 -18.94 -10.57 22.79
CA THR A 295 -19.11 -10.25 24.21
C THR A 295 -19.72 -8.87 24.39
N ALA A 296 -19.19 -7.85 23.69
CA ALA A 296 -19.70 -6.48 23.73
C ALA A 296 -21.13 -6.38 23.18
N ASP A 297 -21.46 -7.05 22.07
CA ASP A 297 -22.83 -7.10 21.52
C ASP A 297 -23.81 -7.69 22.54
N CYS A 298 -23.39 -8.76 23.22
CA CYS A 298 -24.18 -9.38 24.27
C CYS A 298 -24.46 -8.41 25.42
N GLN A 299 -23.42 -7.76 25.93
CA GLN A 299 -23.54 -6.81 27.04
C GLN A 299 -24.43 -5.63 26.68
N THR A 300 -24.18 -5.00 25.53
CA THR A 300 -24.92 -3.84 25.05
C THR A 300 -26.40 -4.16 24.80
N ARG A 301 -26.72 -5.36 24.31
CA ARG A 301 -28.11 -5.84 24.16
C ARG A 301 -28.86 -5.89 25.50
N HIS A 302 -28.22 -6.43 26.53
CA HIS A 302 -28.80 -6.53 27.86
C HIS A 302 -28.93 -5.16 28.55
N LEU A 303 -27.96 -4.27 28.35
CA LEU A 303 -28.02 -2.88 28.83
C LEU A 303 -29.15 -2.07 28.17
N ARG A 304 -29.32 -2.21 26.85
CA ARG A 304 -30.46 -1.62 26.13
C ARG A 304 -31.79 -2.12 26.69
N GLN A 305 -31.91 -3.43 26.89
CA GLN A 305 -33.12 -4.03 27.46
C GLN A 305 -33.40 -3.49 28.87
N ALA A 306 -32.39 -3.39 29.73
CA ALA A 306 -32.54 -2.84 31.07
C ALA A 306 -33.03 -1.39 31.04
N ALA A 307 -32.44 -0.54 30.18
CA ALA A 307 -32.84 0.85 30.02
C ALA A 307 -34.30 0.97 29.57
N GLY A 308 -34.73 0.18 28.56
CA GLY A 308 -36.11 0.17 28.08
C GLY A 308 -37.10 -0.22 29.18
N GLU A 309 -36.83 -1.30 29.91
CA GLU A 309 -37.68 -1.74 31.03
C GLU A 309 -37.78 -0.67 32.12
N PHE A 310 -36.68 -0.03 32.50
CA PHE A 310 -36.74 1.06 33.49
C PHE A 310 -37.52 2.28 32.98
N GLY A 311 -37.43 2.60 31.68
CA GLY A 311 -38.20 3.66 31.04
C GLY A 311 -39.71 3.38 31.07
N GLU A 312 -40.11 2.15 30.72
CA GLU A 312 -41.51 1.69 30.79
C GLU A 312 -42.02 1.70 32.24
N GLY A 313 -41.18 1.25 33.18
CA GLY A 313 -41.47 1.28 34.60
C GLY A 313 -41.70 2.70 35.13
N ALA A 314 -40.87 3.66 34.71
CA ALA A 314 -41.04 5.08 35.05
C ALA A 314 -42.35 5.65 34.48
N ALA A 315 -42.68 5.34 33.23
CA ALA A 315 -43.89 5.82 32.56
C ALA A 315 -45.19 5.42 33.27
N VAL A 316 -45.22 4.26 33.94
CA VAL A 316 -46.42 3.75 34.62
C VAL A 316 -46.37 3.89 36.14
N ALA A 317 -45.27 4.39 36.73
CA ALA A 317 -45.05 4.40 38.18
C ALA A 317 -46.06 5.21 38.99
N ALA A 318 -46.65 6.26 38.42
CA ALA A 318 -47.66 7.06 39.09
C ALA A 318 -49.04 6.38 39.14
N ASP A 319 -49.36 5.58 38.12
CA ASP A 319 -50.72 5.07 37.86
C ASP A 319 -50.87 3.57 38.21
N ASP A 320 -49.81 2.77 38.01
CA ASP A 320 -49.78 1.33 38.31
C ASP A 320 -48.46 0.91 38.96
N PRO A 321 -48.36 1.00 40.30
CA PRO A 321 -47.16 0.62 41.04
C PRO A 321 -46.80 -0.87 40.92
N LEU A 322 -47.75 -1.74 40.60
CA LEU A 322 -47.48 -3.17 40.42
C LEU A 322 -46.87 -3.44 39.05
N ALA A 323 -47.34 -2.76 38.00
CA ALA A 323 -46.71 -2.81 36.68
C ALA A 323 -45.30 -2.21 36.72
N ALA A 324 -45.13 -1.04 37.34
CA ALA A 324 -43.81 -0.41 37.49
C ALA A 324 -42.80 -1.29 38.22
N LYS A 325 -43.26 -2.05 39.23
CA LYS A 325 -42.41 -3.03 39.91
C LYS A 325 -41.96 -4.17 38.99
N ARG A 326 -42.85 -4.71 38.14
CA ARG A 326 -42.47 -5.79 37.21
C ARG A 326 -41.39 -5.32 36.24
N HIS A 327 -41.60 -4.17 35.61
CA HIS A 327 -40.59 -3.55 34.74
C HIS A 327 -39.26 -3.32 35.45
N ARG A 328 -39.29 -2.89 36.72
CA ARG A 328 -38.07 -2.79 37.51
C ARG A 328 -37.40 -4.16 37.71
N ASP A 329 -38.15 -5.19 38.10
CA ASP A 329 -37.62 -6.53 38.32
C ASP A 329 -37.04 -7.10 37.00
N ASP A 330 -37.69 -6.86 35.85
CA ASP A 330 -37.24 -7.27 34.51
C ASP A 330 -35.98 -6.50 34.06
N GLY A 331 -35.91 -5.19 34.35
CA GLY A 331 -34.73 -4.37 34.10
C GLY A 331 -33.54 -4.74 34.98
N GLU A 332 -33.76 -5.09 36.25
CA GLU A 332 -32.72 -5.63 37.14
C GLU A 332 -32.21 -6.99 36.65
N ALA A 333 -33.10 -7.88 36.19
CA ALA A 333 -32.71 -9.16 35.61
C ALA A 333 -31.89 -9.01 34.32
N ALA A 334 -32.22 -8.01 33.48
CA ALA A 334 -31.46 -7.70 32.29
C ALA A 334 -30.04 -7.18 32.63
N LEU A 335 -29.88 -6.40 33.70
CA LEU A 335 -28.55 -5.97 34.16
C LEU A 335 -27.70 -7.13 34.67
N ASP A 336 -28.30 -8.05 35.42
CA ASP A 336 -27.59 -9.24 35.91
C ASP A 336 -27.06 -10.08 34.73
N ALA A 337 -27.85 -10.19 33.65
CA ALA A 337 -27.47 -10.92 32.44
C ALA A 337 -26.28 -10.30 31.67
N VAL A 338 -25.89 -9.04 31.93
CA VAL A 338 -24.67 -8.44 31.37
C VAL A 338 -23.43 -9.19 31.85
N GLY A 339 -23.43 -9.65 33.11
CA GLY A 339 -22.33 -10.41 33.69
C GLY A 339 -22.21 -11.85 33.14
N ASP A 340 -23.25 -12.35 32.49
CA ASP A 340 -23.28 -13.70 31.88
C ASP A 340 -22.75 -13.71 30.44
N CYS A 341 -22.35 -12.56 29.90
CA CYS A 341 -21.87 -12.42 28.53
C CYS A 341 -20.39 -12.77 28.31
N THR A 342 -19.61 -12.98 29.38
CA THR A 342 -18.20 -13.39 29.29
C THR A 342 -18.06 -14.92 29.37
N GLU A 343 -17.36 -15.55 28.41
CA GLU A 343 -16.86 -16.93 28.54
C GLU A 343 -15.66 -17.04 29.50
#